data_AF-A0A7R9DLE8-F1
#
_entry.id   AF-A0A7R9DLE8-F1
#
_cell.length_a   1.000
_cell.length_b   1.000
_cell.length_c   1.000
_cell.angle_alpha   90.00
_cell.angle_beta   90.00
_cell.angle_gamma   90.00
#
_symmetry.space_group_name_H-M   'P 1'
#
loop_
_entity.id
_entity.type
_entity.pdbx_description
1 polymer ?
#
loop_
_entity_poly.entity_id
_entity_poly.type
_entity_poly.pdbx_seq_one_letter_code
_entity_poly.pdbx_strand_id
1 'polypeptide(L)'
;MIPDFLATSNSDYMNLMFSPNAQRCSYESADGTKVEASGTLKDLGDKEGPSSVIQGSYSFVTADGQLFELRYIADENGFQPQASFLPVAPPIPEEIQRSLEYNAAHPEEDNLRK
;
A
#
# COMPACT_ATOMS: atom_id res chain seq x y z
N MET A 1 23.30 13.04 -2.88
CA MET A 1 23.35 13.73 -4.18
C MET A 1 22.01 13.51 -4.86
N ILE A 2 21.12 14.49 -4.69
CA ILE A 2 19.82 14.59 -5.37
C ILE A 2 20.07 15.42 -6.62
N PRO A 3 19.50 15.12 -7.80
CA PRO A 3 19.66 15.99 -8.96
C PRO A 3 19.14 17.39 -8.60
N ASP A 4 19.99 18.38 -8.84
CA ASP A 4 19.73 19.81 -8.62
C ASP A 4 18.62 20.26 -9.59
N PHE A 5 17.36 20.01 -9.22
CA PHE A 5 16.22 20.51 -9.98
C PHE A 5 16.02 21.96 -9.57
N LEU A 6 16.57 22.87 -10.38
CA LEU A 6 16.57 24.31 -10.18
C LEU A 6 15.14 24.86 -10.15
N ALA A 7 14.51 24.85 -8.98
CA ALA A 7 13.40 25.73 -8.72
C ALA A 7 13.98 27.14 -8.45
N THR A 8 13.88 27.99 -9.46
CA THR A 8 14.53 29.31 -9.49
C THR A 8 13.69 30.42 -8.88
N SER A 9 12.45 30.12 -8.48
CA SER A 9 11.53 31.06 -7.86
C SER A 9 10.57 30.34 -6.90
N ASN A 10 10.07 31.06 -5.89
CA ASN A 10 9.10 30.56 -4.92
C ASN A 10 7.82 30.01 -5.61
N SER A 11 7.49 30.50 -6.80
CA SER A 11 6.40 29.99 -7.64
C SER A 11 6.62 28.55 -8.16
N ASP A 12 7.87 28.19 -8.46
CA ASP A 12 8.25 26.89 -9.03
C ASP A 12 8.28 25.79 -7.97
N TYR A 13 8.70 26.13 -6.75
CA TYR A 13 8.56 25.25 -5.58
C TYR A 13 7.10 24.95 -5.26
N MET A 14 6.23 25.96 -5.34
CA MET A 14 4.81 25.80 -5.06
C MET A 14 4.12 24.98 -6.16
N ASN A 15 4.44 25.17 -7.44
CA ASN A 15 3.89 24.34 -8.53
C ASN A 15 4.33 22.87 -8.47
N LEU A 16 5.55 22.58 -8.01
CA LEU A 16 6.03 21.20 -7.85
C LEU A 16 5.41 20.50 -6.63
N MET A 17 5.13 21.27 -5.57
CA MET A 17 4.51 20.77 -4.33
C MET A 17 2.98 20.65 -4.43
N PHE A 18 2.33 21.40 -5.32
CA PHE A 18 0.89 21.37 -5.59
C PHE A 18 0.51 20.68 -6.91
N SER A 19 1.39 19.84 -7.46
CA SER A 19 1.02 18.98 -8.58
C SER A 19 -0.11 18.03 -8.13
N PRO A 20 -1.25 17.95 -8.83
CA PRO A 20 -2.46 17.27 -8.33
C PRO A 20 -2.33 15.74 -8.23
N ASN A 21 -1.19 15.14 -8.61
CA ASN A 21 -1.06 13.70 -8.81
C ASN A 21 0.19 13.01 -8.24
N ALA A 22 1.05 13.66 -7.45
CA ALA A 22 2.22 12.97 -6.89
C ALA A 22 2.72 13.57 -5.57
N GLN A 23 2.13 13.15 -4.45
CA GLN A 23 2.72 13.41 -3.13
C GLN A 23 3.69 12.29 -2.80
N ARG A 24 4.86 12.28 -3.46
CA ARG A 24 5.96 11.39 -3.12
C ARG A 24 6.84 12.06 -2.08
N CYS A 25 6.99 11.43 -0.92
CA CYS A 25 7.87 11.86 0.15
C CYS A 25 8.88 10.75 0.42
N SER A 26 10.16 11.10 0.52
CA SER A 26 11.21 10.15 0.90
C SER A 26 12.17 10.84 1.87
N TYR A 27 12.51 10.20 2.97
CA TYR A 27 13.54 10.69 3.90
C TYR A 27 14.43 9.56 4.41
N GLU A 28 15.65 9.95 4.79
CA GLU A 28 16.65 9.07 5.40
C GLU A 28 17.20 9.78 6.66
N SER A 29 17.17 9.10 7.81
CA SER A 29 17.78 9.60 9.05
C SER A 29 19.27 9.23 9.09
N ALA A 30 20.06 9.97 9.88
CA ALA A 30 21.47 9.67 10.13
C ALA A 30 21.69 8.26 10.70
N ASP A 31 20.70 7.73 11.42
CA ASP A 31 20.71 6.37 11.99
C ASP A 31 20.44 5.26 10.95
N GLY A 32 20.31 5.59 9.66
CA GLY A 32 20.08 4.64 8.57
C GLY A 32 18.62 4.23 8.37
N THR A 33 17.68 4.83 9.12
CA THR A 33 16.24 4.67 8.92
C THR A 33 15.82 5.34 7.61
N LYS A 34 15.13 4.61 6.74
CA LYS A 34 14.61 5.10 5.45
C LYS A 34 13.10 4.99 5.42
N VAL A 35 12.45 6.02 4.91
CA VAL A 35 11.01 6.08 4.76
C VAL A 35 10.64 6.64 3.42
N GLU A 36 9.70 6.00 2.75
CA GLU A 36 9.14 6.47 1.50
C GLU A 36 7.61 6.38 1.56
N ALA A 37 6.93 7.36 0.96
CA ALA A 37 5.49 7.37 0.80
C ALA A 37 5.14 8.00 -0.54
N SER A 38 4.12 7.49 -1.21
CA SER A 38 3.53 8.10 -2.40
C SER A 38 2.01 8.02 -2.34
N GLY A 39 1.36 9.17 -2.46
CA GLY A 39 -0.09 9.29 -2.60
C GLY A 39 -0.54 9.35 -4.06
N THR A 40 -1.60 8.62 -4.39
CA THR A 40 -2.29 8.64 -5.69
C THR A 40 -3.79 8.72 -5.48
N LEU A 41 -4.50 9.50 -6.29
CA LEU A 41 -5.96 9.48 -6.32
C LEU A 41 -6.46 8.28 -7.13
N LYS A 42 -7.28 7.44 -6.51
CA LYS A 42 -7.98 6.33 -7.14
C LYS A 42 -9.43 6.73 -7.36
N ASP A 43 -9.89 6.64 -8.60
CA ASP A 43 -11.30 6.78 -8.93
C ASP A 43 -12.02 5.46 -8.60
N LEU A 44 -13.08 5.55 -7.80
CA LEU A 44 -13.88 4.41 -7.34
C LEU A 44 -15.26 4.36 -8.01
N GLY A 45 -15.48 5.24 -8.99
CA GLY A 45 -16.72 5.36 -9.72
C GLY A 45 -17.74 6.29 -9.07
N ASP A 46 -18.83 6.51 -9.79
CA ASP A 46 -19.85 7.55 -9.53
C ASP A 46 -20.53 7.51 -8.15
N LYS A 47 -20.45 6.39 -7.40
CA LYS A 47 -21.13 6.26 -6.10
C LYS A 47 -20.26 6.62 -4.90
N GLU A 48 -18.95 6.49 -5.02
CA GLU A 48 -18.01 6.63 -3.89
C GLU A 48 -17.07 7.84 -4.07
N GLY A 49 -16.93 8.34 -5.30
CA GLY A 49 -16.08 9.50 -5.61
C GLY A 49 -14.59 9.17 -5.59
N PRO A 50 -13.72 10.16 -5.81
CA PRO A 50 -12.27 9.94 -5.77
C PRO A 50 -11.79 9.67 -4.35
N SER A 51 -11.00 8.61 -4.15
CA SER A 51 -10.33 8.29 -2.89
C SER A 51 -8.82 8.43 -3.00
N SER A 52 -8.18 8.76 -1.88
CA SER A 52 -6.72 8.88 -1.80
C SER A 52 -6.13 7.56 -1.33
N VAL A 53 -5.24 6.98 -2.14
CA VAL A 53 -4.45 5.81 -1.79
C VAL A 53 -3.03 6.25 -1.50
N ILE A 54 -2.53 5.96 -0.31
CA ILE A 54 -1.14 6.22 0.08
C ILE A 54 -0.44 4.88 0.26
N GLN A 55 0.63 4.66 -0.50
CA GLN A 55 1.51 3.51 -0.32
C GLN A 55 2.86 3.99 0.21
N GLY A 56 3.52 3.20 1.05
CA GLY A 56 4.82 3.56 1.58
C GLY A 56 5.62 2.39 2.12
N SER A 57 6.87 2.69 2.45
CA SER A 57 7.82 1.78 3.08
C SER A 57 8.54 2.48 4.23
N TYR A 58 8.86 1.70 5.25
CA TYR A 58 9.66 2.08 6.41
C TYR A 58 10.69 0.99 6.63
N SER A 59 11.97 1.35 6.68
CA SER A 59 13.04 0.40 6.93
C SER A 59 14.09 0.94 7.88
N PHE A 60 14.63 0.08 8.73
CA PHE A 60 15.67 0.43 9.69
C PHE A 60 16.54 -0.79 10.00
N VAL A 61 17.76 -0.54 10.45
CA VAL A 61 18.70 -1.58 10.87
C VAL A 61 18.79 -1.56 12.38
N THR A 62 18.63 -2.72 13.00
CA THR A 62 18.78 -2.89 14.46
C THR A 62 20.26 -2.96 14.86
N ALA A 63 20.54 -2.82 16.16
CA ALA A 63 21.90 -2.93 16.69
C ALA A 63 22.57 -4.29 16.36
N ASP A 64 21.78 -5.35 16.18
CA ASP A 64 22.22 -6.69 15.79
C ASP A 64 22.48 -6.84 14.28
N GLY A 65 22.30 -5.78 13.49
CA GLY A 65 22.50 -5.78 12.04
C GLY A 65 21.33 -6.35 11.23
N GLN A 66 20.21 -6.70 11.88
CA GLN A 66 19.02 -7.17 11.19
C GLN A 66 18.26 -5.99 10.56
N LEU A 67 17.97 -6.11 9.26
CA LEU A 67 17.11 -5.18 8.53
C LEU A 67 15.64 -5.49 8.82
N PHE A 68 14.92 -4.46 9.25
CA PHE A 68 13.47 -4.48 9.38
C PHE A 68 12.89 -3.64 8.26
N GLU A 69 11.91 -4.20 7.54
CA GLU A 69 11.18 -3.52 6.48
C GLU A 69 9.69 -3.71 6.71
N LEU A 70 8.95 -2.60 6.65
CA LEU A 70 7.51 -2.52 6.72
C LEU A 70 7.02 -1.80 5.45
N ARG A 71 6.16 -2.45 4.68
CA ARG A 71 5.42 -1.82 3.59
C ARG A 71 3.98 -1.60 4.02
N TYR A 72 3.31 -0.59 3.49
CA TYR A 72 1.90 -0.38 3.79
C TYR A 72 1.14 0.22 2.62
N ILE A 73 -0.17 -0.04 2.62
CA ILE A 73 -1.15 0.62 1.77
C ILE A 73 -2.21 1.20 2.70
N ALA A 74 -2.51 2.48 2.54
CA ALA A 74 -3.60 3.17 3.20
C ALA A 74 -4.61 3.58 2.12
N ASP A 75 -5.77 2.93 2.15
CA ASP A 75 -6.90 3.21 1.27
C ASP A 75 -8.20 3.26 2.11
N GLU A 76 -9.35 3.14 1.46
CA GLU A 76 -10.65 3.15 2.12
C GLU A 76 -10.87 1.99 3.10
N ASN A 77 -10.16 0.89 2.91
CA ASN A 77 -10.18 -0.25 3.83
C ASN A 77 -9.24 -0.01 5.04
N GLY A 78 -8.65 1.17 5.15
CA GLY A 78 -7.77 1.58 6.23
C GLY A 78 -6.30 1.25 5.96
N PHE A 79 -5.53 1.16 7.04
CA PHE A 79 -4.09 0.93 6.99
C PHE A 79 -3.76 -0.57 6.97
N GLN A 80 -3.10 -1.00 5.90
CA GLN A 80 -2.78 -2.40 5.62
C GLN A 80 -1.25 -2.61 5.62
N PRO A 81 -0.65 -2.90 6.79
CA PRO A 81 0.79 -3.13 6.88
C PRO A 81 1.18 -4.54 6.45
N GLN A 82 2.35 -4.65 5.81
CA GLN A 82 2.99 -5.89 5.38
C GLN A 82 4.45 -5.88 5.86
N ALA A 83 4.79 -6.81 6.74
CA ALA A 83 6.14 -7.01 7.25
C ALA A 83 6.29 -8.46 7.73
N SER A 84 7.49 -9.03 7.57
CA SER A 84 7.77 -10.43 7.94
C SER A 84 7.67 -10.70 9.44
N PHE A 85 7.72 -9.64 10.27
CA PHE A 85 7.64 -9.70 11.72
C PHE A 85 6.24 -9.42 12.27
N LEU A 86 5.27 -9.11 11.40
CA LEU A 86 3.89 -8.92 11.83
C LEU A 86 3.23 -10.25 12.20
N PRO A 87 2.30 -10.24 13.16
CA PRO A 87 1.49 -11.42 13.45
C PRO A 87 0.78 -11.90 12.17
N VAL A 88 1.01 -13.17 11.81
CA VAL A 88 0.30 -13.80 10.71
C VAL A 88 -1.02 -14.36 11.24
N ALA A 89 -2.11 -14.17 10.50
CA ALA A 89 -3.38 -14.81 10.84
C ALA A 89 -3.20 -16.35 10.88
N PRO A 90 -3.91 -17.06 11.77
CA PRO A 90 -3.87 -18.52 11.79
C PRO A 90 -4.35 -19.08 10.44
N PRO A 91 -3.86 -20.27 10.03
CA PRO A 91 -4.30 -20.91 8.80
C PRO A 91 -5.81 -21.17 8.83
N ILE A 92 -6.44 -21.15 7.66
CA ILE A 92 -7.86 -21.51 7.49
C ILE A 92 -8.05 -22.97 7.97
N PRO A 93 -9.02 -23.28 8.83
CA PRO A 93 -9.34 -24.65 9.24
C PRO A 93 -9.61 -25.59 8.05
N GLU A 94 -9.18 -26.85 8.14
CA GLU A 94 -9.32 -27.85 7.06
C GLU A 94 -10.77 -28.04 6.61
N GLU A 95 -11.72 -27.95 7.54
CA GLU A 95 -13.15 -28.09 7.27
C GLU A 95 -13.65 -27.03 6.28
N ILE A 96 -13.15 -25.79 6.40
CA ILE A 96 -13.50 -24.69 5.48
C ILE A 96 -12.87 -24.94 4.11
N GLN A 97 -11.62 -25.41 4.06
CA GLN A 97 -10.97 -25.78 2.81
C GLN A 97 -11.73 -26.89 2.09
N ARG A 98 -12.09 -27.97 2.79
CA ARG A 98 -12.92 -29.06 2.25
C ARG A 98 -14.25 -28.57 1.72
N SER A 99 -14.91 -27.65 2.42
CA SER A 99 -16.17 -27.07 1.96
C SER A 99 -15.99 -26.24 0.69
N LEU A 100 -14.90 -25.46 0.56
CA LEU A 100 -14.61 -24.67 -0.64
C LEU A 100 -14.29 -25.58 -1.84
N GLU A 101 -13.50 -26.63 -1.63
CA GLU A 101 -13.20 -27.63 -2.66
C GLU A 101 -14.45 -28.37 -3.12
N TYR A 102 -15.32 -28.75 -2.18
CA TYR A 102 -16.59 -29.39 -2.50
C TYR A 102 -17.47 -28.47 -3.35
N ASN A 103 -17.62 -27.20 -2.96
CA ASN A 103 -18.42 -26.23 -3.72
C ASN A 103 -17.82 -25.97 -5.11
N ALA A 104 -16.50 -25.90 -5.23
CA ALA A 104 -15.82 -25.72 -6.52
C ALA A 104 -15.95 -26.94 -7.44
N ALA A 105 -15.95 -28.15 -6.87
CA ALA A 105 -16.12 -29.41 -7.61
C ALA A 105 -17.59 -29.73 -7.94
N HIS A 106 -18.54 -29.11 -7.24
CA HIS A 106 -19.99 -29.27 -7.45
C HIS A 106 -20.63 -27.92 -7.76
N PRO A 107 -20.28 -27.28 -8.90
CA PRO A 107 -20.99 -26.09 -9.34
C PRO A 107 -22.47 -26.45 -9.50
N GLU A 108 -23.34 -25.68 -8.87
CA GLU A 108 -24.78 -25.82 -9.07
C GLU A 108 -25.09 -25.67 -10.57
N GLU A 109 -25.83 -26.62 -11.14
CA GLU A 109 -26.33 -26.46 -12.50
C GLU A 109 -27.25 -25.23 -12.52
N ASP A 110 -26.86 -24.21 -13.28
CA ASP A 110 -27.68 -23.02 -13.56
C ASP A 110 -28.89 -23.43 -14.41
N ASN A 111 -29.84 -24.11 -13.77
CA ASN A 111 -31.09 -24.58 -14.34
C ASN A 111 -32.17 -23.48 -14.32
N LEU A 112 -31.78 -22.20 -14.33
CA LEU A 112 -32.69 -21.04 -14.33
C LEU A 112 -32.83 -20.33 -15.68
N ARG A 113 -32.65 -21.04 -16.79
CA ARG A 113 -33.14 -20.61 -18.11
C ARG A 113 -34.20 -21.56 -18.66
N LYS A 114 -35.47 -21.31 -18.31
CA LYS A 114 -36.63 -21.76 -19.07
C LYS A 114 -37.63 -20.61 -19.24
#